data_AF-A0A9Q9AXA7-F1
#
_entry.id   AF-A0A9Q9AXA7-F1
#
_cell.length_a   1.000
_cell.length_b   1.000
_cell.length_c   1.000
_cell.angle_alpha   90.00
_cell.angle_beta   90.00
_cell.angle_gamma   90.00
#
_symmetry.space_group_name_H-M   'P 1'
#
loop_
_entity.id
_entity.type
_entity.pdbx_description
1 polymer ?
#
loop_
_entity_poly.entity_id
_entity_poly.type
_entity_poly.pdbx_seq_one_letter_code
_entity_poly.pdbx_strand_id
1 'polypeptide(L)'
;MSEPPVRRQHKRPRPQSSCACQKHGCAYQCRYDGLQPSSSTATTFTSSDSRGEQLTDETAVRNVEEAIQAAPSGSLRERAEASRLEILALIQAGKLNARTKSKYATHDWIHTSQGGPLRGRTHTTGILKHFDPLMIYVGRTSLSGHSIEDDGKDMRRKHRQTNFQDHTISSLYADIGPLNTSMELILRYFETWHTVFPLVDRTTFDQAYGDMLADPTNTSVCFVIGTLLMMALANATYPPEEARLPDDKVLRWLDAASGLLLPIVESGEIHGKAVRGAALLSLAELVLSFDSTAGYIKSGAVVRMTMTLSLHRSERHEESACRALVHQLSLWNTIVELDQHACLAAGMPPSAPEPALPDDDGTEATNEGDLVRLLDQTNLHALLERSLPIRHRILTVLNGATHLMFEQVVELSTALTKAFAPVSTRQDIPRALKTFQYEYVFFVYRRYMSALHRLFANMDGEPATYISRGMAVRLARRHMRTVCSVWQASNDVGYFAPLLASNGMMFRSETCHAIFTIAHELYREAEEIQTVLLSVEDGRSGLIETFKAFFGFLEAKVAKHEVPEKAFLIPAMVYAHNRISATHPVNSGEYCRAMAEAGAEAAKFIGCA
;
A
#
# COMPACT_ATOMS: atom_id res chain seq x y z
N MET A 1 -36.59 44.04 -42.06
CA MET A 1 -35.63 45.00 -41.49
C MET A 1 -35.32 44.49 -40.09
N SER A 2 -34.16 44.00 -39.69
CA SER A 2 -32.83 43.89 -40.30
C SER A 2 -32.07 42.84 -39.47
N GLU A 3 -31.28 41.98 -40.11
CA GLU A 3 -30.46 40.95 -39.46
C GLU A 3 -29.33 41.54 -38.57
N PRO A 4 -28.87 40.81 -37.52
CA PRO A 4 -27.68 41.15 -36.75
C PRO A 4 -26.39 40.54 -37.36
N PRO A 5 -25.20 41.11 -37.09
CA PRO A 5 -24.00 40.84 -37.88
C PRO A 5 -23.19 39.61 -37.43
N VAL A 6 -22.55 39.02 -38.44
CA VAL A 6 -21.66 37.86 -38.44
C VAL A 6 -20.37 38.09 -37.64
N ARG A 7 -20.05 37.16 -36.73
CA ARG A 7 -18.80 37.10 -35.95
C ARG A 7 -17.70 36.41 -36.79
N ARG A 8 -16.65 37.14 -37.18
CA ARG A 8 -15.45 36.59 -37.84
C ARG A 8 -14.42 36.05 -36.84
N GLN A 9 -13.74 34.98 -37.23
CA GLN A 9 -12.65 34.32 -36.51
C GLN A 9 -11.35 35.14 -36.57
N HIS A 10 -10.73 35.39 -35.42
CA HIS A 10 -9.38 35.96 -35.34
C HIS A 10 -8.32 34.87 -35.14
N LYS A 11 -7.37 34.84 -36.09
CA LYS A 11 -6.17 34.00 -36.13
C LYS A 11 -5.22 34.33 -34.97
N ARG A 12 -4.61 33.29 -34.37
CA ARG A 12 -3.51 33.39 -33.40
C ARG A 12 -2.22 33.92 -34.08
N PRO A 13 -1.43 34.80 -33.44
CA PRO A 13 -0.10 35.17 -33.90
C PRO A 13 0.98 34.17 -33.44
N ARG A 14 1.99 33.93 -34.30
CA ARG A 14 3.23 33.20 -34.00
C ARG A 14 4.16 34.06 -33.13
N PRO A 15 4.97 33.48 -32.22
CA PRO A 15 5.97 34.24 -31.47
C PRO A 15 7.23 34.48 -32.30
N GLN A 16 7.64 35.75 -32.37
CA GLN A 16 8.93 36.20 -32.87
C GLN A 16 10.00 36.05 -31.77
N SER A 17 11.12 35.45 -32.13
CA SER A 17 12.36 35.43 -31.36
C SER A 17 13.09 36.78 -31.51
N SER A 18 13.41 37.45 -30.40
CA SER A 18 14.48 38.44 -30.38
C SER A 18 15.22 38.41 -29.04
N CYS A 19 16.46 37.92 -29.10
CA CYS A 19 17.47 38.06 -28.08
C CYS A 19 18.18 39.39 -28.30
N ALA A 20 18.22 40.25 -27.30
CA ALA A 20 19.00 41.49 -27.30
C ALA A 20 19.96 41.46 -26.11
N CYS A 21 21.21 41.10 -26.36
CA CYS A 21 22.32 41.30 -25.44
C CYS A 21 23.31 42.27 -26.10
N GLN A 22 23.43 43.48 -25.54
CA GLN A 22 24.48 44.44 -25.86
C GLN A 22 25.32 44.67 -24.60
N LYS A 23 26.65 44.59 -24.80
CA LYS A 23 27.73 45.23 -24.03
C LYS A 23 28.05 44.72 -22.61
N HIS A 24 28.93 43.71 -22.50
CA HIS A 24 30.37 43.86 -22.17
C HIS A 24 30.97 42.53 -21.64
N GLY A 25 31.96 41.99 -22.38
CA GLY A 25 33.15 41.28 -21.88
C GLY A 25 33.00 40.01 -21.03
N CYS A 26 33.06 38.84 -21.67
CA CYS A 26 33.87 37.73 -21.12
C CYS A 26 34.32 36.77 -22.24
N ALA A 27 35.61 36.43 -22.20
CA ALA A 27 36.30 35.57 -23.16
C ALA A 27 36.14 34.08 -22.80
N TYR A 28 36.38 33.22 -23.80
CA TYR A 28 36.36 31.74 -23.81
C TYR A 28 35.06 31.04 -24.26
N GLN A 29 34.89 31.07 -25.59
CA GLN A 29 34.70 29.90 -26.48
C GLN A 29 33.59 28.88 -26.15
N CYS A 30 32.40 29.15 -26.69
CA CYS A 30 31.48 28.15 -27.23
C CYS A 30 31.84 27.95 -28.72
N ARG A 31 32.09 26.72 -29.17
CA ARG A 31 32.36 26.39 -30.58
C ARG A 31 31.67 25.07 -30.93
N TYR A 32 30.62 25.15 -31.73
CA TYR A 32 30.08 24.02 -32.49
C TYR A 32 29.57 24.57 -33.82
N ASP A 33 30.42 24.51 -34.84
CA ASP A 33 30.07 24.81 -36.23
C ASP A 33 29.64 23.52 -36.92
N GLY A 34 28.52 23.59 -37.63
CA GLY A 34 27.97 22.49 -38.42
C GLY A 34 28.66 22.29 -39.76
N LEU A 35 28.24 21.23 -40.46
CA LEU A 35 28.51 21.04 -41.89
C LEU A 35 27.37 20.23 -42.53
N GLN A 36 26.84 20.78 -43.61
CA GLN A 36 25.96 20.14 -44.60
C GLN A 36 26.79 19.75 -45.87
N PRO A 37 26.22 18.97 -46.80
CA PRO A 37 26.93 17.90 -47.51
C PRO A 37 27.39 18.26 -48.93
N SER A 38 28.32 17.47 -49.48
CA SER A 38 28.62 17.47 -50.92
C SER A 38 28.90 16.06 -51.47
N SER A 39 28.53 15.93 -52.74
CA SER A 39 28.33 14.75 -53.59
C SER A 39 29.59 14.07 -54.15
N SER A 40 29.45 12.76 -54.37
CA SER A 40 29.93 11.91 -55.49
C SER A 40 31.40 11.96 -55.94
N THR A 41 32.07 10.80 -55.90
CA THR A 41 32.75 10.20 -57.08
C THR A 41 33.08 8.72 -56.85
N ALA A 42 32.89 7.92 -57.90
CA ALA A 42 33.08 6.48 -57.98
C ALA A 42 34.58 6.07 -58.11
N THR A 43 34.92 4.80 -57.86
CA THR A 43 35.62 3.85 -58.79
C THR A 43 35.98 2.51 -58.10
N THR A 44 35.26 1.45 -58.49
CA THR A 44 35.62 0.05 -58.89
C THR A 44 36.72 -0.79 -58.18
N PHE A 45 36.38 -1.98 -57.62
CA PHE A 45 36.59 -3.34 -58.23
C PHE A 45 36.21 -4.55 -57.30
N THR A 46 35.24 -5.35 -57.78
CA THR A 46 34.99 -6.83 -57.78
C THR A 46 35.03 -7.77 -56.55
N SER A 47 33.82 -8.32 -56.29
CA SER A 47 33.37 -9.73 -56.12
C SER A 47 33.78 -10.62 -54.93
N SER A 48 32.81 -11.00 -54.09
CA SER A 48 32.17 -12.34 -54.12
C SER A 48 30.97 -12.43 -53.16
N ASP A 49 30.01 -13.29 -53.53
CA ASP A 49 28.63 -13.43 -53.06
C ASP A 49 28.42 -13.78 -51.58
N SER A 50 27.40 -13.14 -50.95
CA SER A 50 26.36 -13.85 -50.18
C SER A 50 25.15 -12.94 -49.94
N ARG A 51 23.98 -13.35 -50.47
CA ARG A 51 22.67 -12.66 -50.40
C ARG A 51 22.19 -12.47 -48.96
N GLY A 52 21.93 -11.23 -48.59
CA GLY A 52 21.07 -10.84 -47.47
C GLY A 52 20.34 -9.55 -47.84
N GLU A 53 19.04 -9.65 -48.09
CA GLU A 53 18.17 -8.50 -48.37
C GLU A 53 18.11 -7.59 -47.13
N GLN A 54 18.77 -6.44 -47.18
CA GLN A 54 18.57 -5.34 -46.24
C GLN A 54 17.33 -4.55 -46.66
N LEU A 55 16.25 -4.68 -45.89
CA LEU A 55 15.16 -3.69 -45.91
C LEU A 55 15.70 -2.37 -45.34
N THR A 56 15.57 -1.30 -46.11
CA THR A 56 15.92 0.07 -45.69
C THR A 56 14.92 0.62 -44.68
N ASP A 57 15.42 1.45 -43.77
CA ASP A 57 14.75 2.02 -42.59
C ASP A 57 13.44 2.79 -42.92
N GLU A 58 13.30 3.29 -44.16
CA GLU A 58 12.07 3.96 -44.62
C GLU A 58 10.89 2.98 -44.84
N THR A 59 11.18 1.73 -45.21
CA THR A 59 10.15 0.68 -45.33
C THR A 59 9.65 0.24 -43.96
N ALA A 60 10.52 0.25 -42.93
CA ALA A 60 10.14 -0.10 -41.57
C ALA A 60 9.24 0.97 -40.94
N VAL A 61 9.52 2.25 -41.18
CA VAL A 61 8.68 3.37 -40.69
C VAL A 61 7.32 3.39 -41.38
N ARG A 62 7.27 3.16 -42.71
CA ARG A 62 5.99 3.08 -43.43
C ARG A 62 5.17 1.85 -43.04
N ASN A 63 5.81 0.72 -42.77
CA ASN A 63 5.15 -0.48 -42.26
C ASN A 63 4.65 -0.30 -40.81
N VAL A 64 5.27 0.56 -40.00
CA VAL A 64 4.78 0.93 -38.66
C VAL A 64 3.59 1.88 -38.76
N GLU A 65 3.61 2.86 -39.66
CA GLU A 65 2.46 3.74 -39.91
C GLU A 65 1.26 2.99 -40.52
N GLU A 66 1.50 2.07 -41.47
CA GLU A 66 0.48 1.16 -42.00
C GLU A 66 0.00 0.14 -40.95
N ALA A 67 0.84 -0.32 -40.02
CA ALA A 67 0.42 -1.19 -38.92
C ALA A 67 -0.38 -0.45 -37.84
N ILE A 68 -0.10 0.84 -37.61
CA ILE A 68 -0.89 1.72 -36.72
C ILE A 68 -2.24 2.05 -37.35
N GLN A 69 -2.31 2.17 -38.68
CA GLN A 69 -3.54 2.40 -39.44
C GLN A 69 -4.33 1.11 -39.75
N ALA A 70 -3.68 -0.05 -39.74
CA ALA A 70 -4.30 -1.37 -39.86
C ALA A 70 -4.65 -2.01 -38.50
N ALA A 71 -4.37 -1.32 -37.40
CA ALA A 71 -4.89 -1.72 -36.09
C ALA A 71 -6.42 -1.80 -36.20
N PRO A 72 -7.05 -2.93 -35.84
CA PRO A 72 -8.48 -3.08 -36.01
C PRO A 72 -9.15 -1.92 -35.29
N SER A 73 -10.07 -1.27 -35.99
CA SER A 73 -11.07 -0.38 -35.43
C SER A 73 -12.04 -1.18 -34.55
N GLY A 74 -11.48 -1.98 -33.65
CA GLY A 74 -12.19 -2.77 -32.69
C GLY A 74 -12.81 -1.85 -31.67
N SER A 75 -14.04 -2.17 -31.30
CA SER A 75 -14.73 -1.50 -30.21
C SER A 75 -13.86 -1.46 -28.94
N LEU A 76 -14.07 -0.50 -28.04
CA LEU A 76 -13.35 -0.44 -26.75
C LEU A 76 -13.36 -1.80 -26.02
N ARG A 77 -14.48 -2.53 -26.15
CA ARG A 77 -14.67 -3.92 -25.71
C ARG A 77 -13.60 -4.88 -26.23
N GLU A 78 -13.24 -4.83 -27.50
CA GLU A 78 -12.19 -5.71 -28.07
C GLU A 78 -10.80 -5.37 -27.54
N ARG A 79 -10.53 -4.10 -27.21
CA ARG A 79 -9.28 -3.68 -26.60
C ARG A 79 -9.19 -4.06 -25.12
N ALA A 80 -10.29 -3.92 -24.37
CA ALA A 80 -10.38 -4.41 -23.00
C ALA A 80 -10.21 -5.93 -22.95
N GLU A 81 -10.87 -6.65 -23.86
CA GLU A 81 -10.79 -8.10 -23.94
C GLU A 81 -9.39 -8.58 -24.35
N ALA A 82 -8.73 -7.90 -25.29
CA ALA A 82 -7.33 -8.19 -25.63
C ALA A 82 -6.39 -7.91 -24.45
N SER A 83 -6.59 -6.81 -23.72
CA SER A 83 -5.82 -6.48 -22.52
C SER A 83 -6.09 -7.48 -21.38
N ARG A 84 -7.32 -7.98 -21.25
CA ARG A 84 -7.73 -9.04 -20.30
C ARG A 84 -7.03 -10.35 -20.63
N LEU A 85 -7.10 -10.79 -21.89
CA LEU A 85 -6.42 -12.00 -22.36
C LEU A 85 -4.90 -11.89 -22.25
N GLU A 86 -4.32 -10.70 -22.43
CA GLU A 86 -2.90 -10.44 -22.18
C GLU A 86 -2.56 -10.60 -20.68
N ILE A 87 -3.35 -10.04 -19.76
CA ILE A 87 -3.16 -10.21 -18.31
C ILE A 87 -3.30 -11.69 -17.91
N LEU A 88 -4.35 -12.36 -18.40
CA LEU A 88 -4.59 -13.77 -18.12
C LEU A 88 -3.46 -14.63 -18.68
N ALA A 89 -2.97 -14.35 -19.89
CA ALA A 89 -1.81 -15.01 -20.46
C ALA A 89 -0.52 -14.71 -19.66
N LEU A 90 -0.34 -13.50 -19.15
CA LEU A 90 0.80 -13.12 -18.30
C LEU A 90 0.80 -13.89 -16.97
N ILE A 91 -0.38 -14.07 -16.37
CA ILE A 91 -0.54 -14.80 -15.10
C ILE A 91 -0.47 -16.32 -15.34
N GLN A 92 -1.22 -16.86 -16.30
CA GLN A 92 -1.27 -18.29 -16.62
C GLN A 92 0.03 -18.83 -17.20
N ALA A 93 0.77 -18.04 -18.00
CA ALA A 93 2.00 -18.54 -18.61
C ALA A 93 3.19 -18.63 -17.65
N GLY A 94 3.05 -18.26 -16.36
CA GLY A 94 4.19 -18.18 -15.43
C GLY A 94 5.31 -17.25 -15.92
N LYS A 95 5.04 -16.42 -16.94
CA LYS A 95 6.02 -15.63 -17.68
C LYS A 95 6.49 -14.38 -16.96
N LEU A 96 5.94 -14.06 -15.78
CA LEU A 96 6.60 -13.19 -14.80
C LEU A 96 7.96 -13.75 -14.33
N ASN A 97 8.25 -15.03 -14.58
CA ASN A 97 9.55 -15.68 -14.32
C ASN A 97 10.34 -16.06 -15.58
N ALA A 98 9.87 -15.73 -16.80
CA ALA A 98 10.55 -16.21 -18.02
C ALA A 98 11.85 -15.45 -18.33
N ARG A 99 12.02 -14.25 -17.78
CA ARG A 99 13.26 -13.48 -17.93
C ARG A 99 14.30 -14.01 -16.95
N THR A 100 15.33 -14.67 -17.46
CA THR A 100 16.49 -15.09 -16.66
C THR A 100 17.57 -14.02 -16.58
N LYS A 101 17.42 -12.92 -17.34
CA LYS A 101 18.37 -11.79 -17.40
C LYS A 101 17.60 -10.47 -17.39
N SER A 102 17.94 -9.57 -16.46
CA SER A 102 17.46 -8.19 -16.46
C SER A 102 18.36 -7.31 -17.33
N LYS A 103 17.76 -6.30 -17.96
CA LYS A 103 18.51 -5.23 -18.63
C LYS A 103 19.06 -4.20 -17.63
N TYR A 104 18.52 -4.19 -16.42
CA TYR A 104 18.82 -3.23 -15.37
C TYR A 104 19.46 -3.93 -14.17
N ALA A 105 20.06 -3.14 -13.26
CA ALA A 105 20.50 -3.65 -11.98
C ALA A 105 19.32 -4.30 -11.23
N THR A 106 19.51 -5.52 -10.76
CA THR A 106 18.52 -6.22 -9.94
C THR A 106 18.58 -5.73 -8.50
N HIS A 107 17.42 -5.72 -7.84
CA HIS A 107 17.41 -5.55 -6.40
C HIS A 107 17.62 -6.91 -5.74
N ASP A 108 18.85 -7.17 -5.30
CA ASP A 108 19.20 -8.43 -4.66
C ASP A 108 18.81 -8.48 -3.19
N TRP A 109 18.56 -9.68 -2.67
CA TRP A 109 18.43 -9.87 -1.23
C TRP A 109 19.75 -9.56 -0.56
N ILE A 110 19.70 -8.63 0.39
CA ILE A 110 20.87 -8.24 1.16
C ILE A 110 20.89 -9.13 2.39
N HIS A 111 21.77 -10.13 2.39
CA HIS A 111 22.09 -10.88 3.60
C HIS A 111 22.69 -9.90 4.61
N THR A 112 21.89 -9.41 5.55
CA THR A 112 22.43 -8.70 6.70
C THR A 112 23.17 -9.73 7.55
N SER A 113 24.50 -9.59 7.64
CA SER A 113 25.39 -10.40 8.48
C SER A 113 25.09 -10.30 9.99
N GLN A 114 24.11 -9.50 10.38
CA GLN A 114 23.71 -9.25 11.76
C GLN A 114 22.47 -10.06 12.13
N GLY A 115 22.69 -11.29 12.63
CA GLY A 115 21.94 -12.05 13.67
C GLY A 115 20.41 -12.10 13.77
N GLY A 116 19.62 -11.40 12.95
CA GLY A 116 18.15 -11.34 13.06
C GLY A 116 17.40 -12.24 12.08
N PRO A 117 16.08 -12.49 12.30
CA PRO A 117 15.25 -13.21 11.34
C PRO A 117 15.22 -12.47 10.00
N LEU A 118 15.53 -13.17 8.92
CA LEU A 118 15.45 -12.63 7.57
C LEU A 118 13.99 -12.25 7.26
N ARG A 119 13.78 -10.97 6.92
CA ARG A 119 12.48 -10.43 6.49
C ARG A 119 12.55 -10.04 5.01
N GLY A 120 11.45 -10.30 4.30
CA GLY A 120 11.24 -9.91 2.92
C GLY A 120 11.19 -8.41 2.70
N ARG A 121 11.23 -8.03 1.42
CA ARG A 121 11.34 -6.63 0.98
C ARG A 121 10.15 -5.76 1.37
N THR A 122 9.01 -6.37 1.71
CA THR A 122 7.86 -5.59 2.17
C THR A 122 7.99 -5.12 3.61
N HIS A 123 8.95 -5.62 4.39
CA HIS A 123 9.19 -5.16 5.76
C HIS A 123 9.98 -3.85 5.81
N THR A 124 9.79 -3.05 6.87
CA THR A 124 10.45 -1.74 7.04
C THR A 124 11.95 -1.83 7.35
N THR A 125 12.49 -2.98 7.73
CA THR A 125 13.90 -3.11 8.12
C THR A 125 14.88 -2.88 6.97
N GLY A 126 14.47 -3.16 5.72
CA GLY A 126 15.37 -3.06 4.57
C GLY A 126 15.91 -1.65 4.30
N ILE A 127 15.12 -0.61 4.64
CA ILE A 127 15.49 0.80 4.40
C ILE A 127 16.28 1.40 5.57
N LEU A 128 16.25 0.80 6.76
CA LEU A 128 16.79 1.43 7.98
C LEU A 128 18.29 1.69 7.90
N LYS A 129 19.05 0.78 7.28
CA LYS A 129 20.51 0.89 7.10
C LYS A 129 20.95 2.19 6.39
N HIS A 130 20.08 2.79 5.56
CA HIS A 130 20.38 4.04 4.87
C HIS A 130 20.51 5.22 5.85
N PHE A 131 19.96 5.08 7.06
CA PHE A 131 19.97 6.11 8.10
C PHE A 131 20.99 5.87 9.21
N ASP A 132 21.68 4.71 9.25
CA ASP A 132 22.69 4.40 10.27
C ASP A 132 23.75 5.51 10.43
N PRO A 133 24.25 6.18 9.36
CA PRO A 133 25.20 7.29 9.49
C PRO A 133 24.66 8.50 10.29
N LEU A 134 23.34 8.68 10.36
CA LEU A 134 22.73 9.75 11.17
C LEU A 134 22.51 9.33 12.62
N MET A 135 22.39 8.02 12.88
CA MET A 135 22.03 7.50 14.20
C MET A 135 23.19 7.53 15.20
N ILE A 136 24.43 7.64 14.70
CA ILE A 136 25.62 7.84 15.53
C ILE A 136 25.48 9.08 16.43
N TYR A 137 24.78 10.12 15.96
CA TYR A 137 24.57 11.37 16.69
C TYR A 137 23.51 11.26 17.79
N VAL A 138 22.76 10.15 17.82
CA VAL A 138 21.81 9.80 18.89
C VAL A 138 22.46 8.78 19.86
N GLY A 139 23.75 8.49 19.71
CA GLY A 139 24.45 7.47 20.50
C GLY A 139 24.10 6.03 20.12
N ARG A 140 23.51 5.80 18.92
CA ARG A 140 23.13 4.46 18.43
C ARG A 140 24.09 4.02 17.32
N THR A 141 24.59 2.79 17.41
CA THR A 141 25.57 2.23 16.46
C THR A 141 24.95 1.57 15.23
N SER A 142 23.71 1.08 15.33
CA SER A 142 22.91 0.62 14.17
C SER A 142 21.42 0.57 14.51
N LEU A 143 20.56 0.82 13.52
CA LEU A 143 19.11 0.60 13.58
C LEU A 143 18.71 -0.85 13.32
N SER A 144 19.65 -1.66 12.81
CA SER A 144 19.42 -3.06 12.42
C SER A 144 19.61 -4.07 13.56
N GLY A 145 20.16 -3.64 14.70
CA GLY A 145 20.32 -4.44 15.91
C GLY A 145 19.01 -4.62 16.70
N HIS A 146 18.85 -5.77 17.35
CA HIS A 146 17.72 -6.22 18.19
C HIS A 146 17.28 -5.29 19.35
N SER A 147 17.79 -4.07 19.47
CA SER A 147 17.66 -3.28 20.70
C SER A 147 16.47 -2.33 20.76
N ILE A 148 15.55 -2.36 19.80
CA ILE A 148 14.31 -1.57 19.90
C ILE A 148 13.19 -2.51 19.48
N GLU A 149 12.84 -3.42 20.40
CA GLU A 149 11.48 -3.92 20.39
C GLU A 149 10.58 -2.69 20.41
N ASP A 150 9.63 -2.67 19.49
CA ASP A 150 8.63 -1.63 19.44
C ASP A 150 7.96 -1.59 20.82
N ASP A 151 8.21 -0.58 21.67
CA ASP A 151 7.91 -0.61 23.13
C ASP A 151 6.49 -1.11 23.45
N GLY A 152 5.52 -0.83 22.55
CA GLY A 152 4.17 -1.38 22.62
C GLY A 152 4.12 -2.92 22.66
N LYS A 153 4.98 -3.62 21.92
CA LYS A 153 5.12 -5.08 21.87
C LYS A 153 5.41 -5.68 23.22
N ASP A 154 6.34 -5.11 23.98
CA ASP A 154 6.73 -5.66 25.27
C ASP A 154 5.70 -5.37 26.35
N MET A 155 5.17 -4.15 26.39
CA MET A 155 4.08 -3.80 27.30
C MET A 155 2.84 -4.67 27.07
N ARG A 156 2.42 -4.89 25.81
CA ARG A 156 1.24 -5.73 25.52
C ARG A 156 1.52 -7.22 25.62
N ARG A 157 2.74 -7.71 25.33
CA ARG A 157 3.12 -9.12 25.62
C ARG A 157 3.00 -9.40 27.11
N LYS A 158 3.49 -8.49 27.96
CA LYS A 158 3.36 -8.57 29.42
C LYS A 158 1.88 -8.54 29.84
N HIS A 159 1.08 -7.62 29.29
CA HIS A 159 -0.37 -7.57 29.54
C HIS A 159 -1.11 -8.86 29.13
N ARG A 160 -0.79 -9.41 27.96
CA ARG A 160 -1.35 -10.68 27.45
C ARG A 160 -1.00 -11.86 28.36
N GLN A 161 0.22 -11.89 28.90
CA GLN A 161 0.65 -12.96 29.81
C GLN A 161 0.01 -12.85 31.20
N THR A 162 -0.26 -11.63 31.68
CA THR A 162 -0.86 -11.42 33.02
C THR A 162 -2.38 -11.65 33.05
N ASN A 163 -3.10 -11.41 31.94
CA ASN A 163 -4.57 -11.37 31.94
C ASN A 163 -5.28 -12.61 31.37
N PHE A 164 -4.56 -13.69 31.10
CA PHE A 164 -5.12 -14.88 30.45
C PHE A 164 -6.12 -15.68 31.33
N GLN A 165 -6.34 -15.31 32.59
CA GLN A 165 -7.08 -16.14 33.56
C GLN A 165 -8.41 -15.58 34.11
N ASP A 166 -8.86 -14.37 33.76
CA ASP A 166 -10.00 -13.73 34.48
C ASP A 166 -11.18 -13.29 33.58
N HIS A 167 -11.62 -14.13 32.64
CA HIS A 167 -12.78 -13.79 31.79
C HIS A 167 -13.92 -14.80 31.93
N THR A 168 -14.85 -14.52 32.85
CA THR A 168 -16.14 -15.23 32.91
C THR A 168 -17.11 -14.66 31.88
N ILE A 169 -18.04 -15.50 31.40
CA ILE A 169 -19.09 -15.10 30.42
C ILE A 169 -19.90 -13.91 30.94
N SER A 170 -20.24 -13.92 32.23
CA SER A 170 -20.98 -12.84 32.89
C SER A 170 -20.20 -11.51 32.84
N SER A 171 -18.89 -11.54 33.03
CA SER A 171 -18.02 -10.36 32.91
C SER A 171 -17.97 -9.82 31.48
N LEU A 172 -17.90 -10.70 30.47
CA LEU A 172 -17.85 -10.30 29.06
C LEU A 172 -19.19 -9.71 28.57
N TYR A 173 -20.32 -10.22 29.07
CA TYR A 173 -21.63 -9.66 28.78
C TYR A 173 -21.79 -8.26 29.38
N ALA A 174 -21.42 -8.09 30.66
CA ALA A 174 -21.44 -6.79 31.32
C ALA A 174 -20.58 -5.74 30.56
N ASP A 175 -19.55 -6.20 29.86
CA ASP A 175 -18.66 -5.38 29.07
C ASP A 175 -19.31 -4.79 27.80
N ILE A 176 -20.41 -5.34 27.27
CA ILE A 176 -21.10 -4.77 26.08
C ILE A 176 -21.48 -3.30 26.30
N GLY A 177 -21.76 -2.93 27.56
CA GLY A 177 -22.06 -1.55 27.95
C GLY A 177 -23.48 -1.10 27.58
N PRO A 178 -23.74 0.22 27.56
CA PRO A 178 -25.07 0.77 27.30
C PRO A 178 -25.61 0.41 25.91
N LEU A 179 -26.90 0.08 25.84
CA LEU A 179 -27.57 -0.36 24.62
C LEU A 179 -27.38 0.64 23.46
N ASN A 180 -27.54 1.94 23.70
CA ASN A 180 -27.39 2.96 22.65
C ASN A 180 -25.99 2.94 22.02
N THR A 181 -24.94 2.89 22.85
CA THR A 181 -23.55 2.86 22.37
C THR A 181 -23.25 1.56 21.62
N SER A 182 -23.69 0.43 22.15
CA SER A 182 -23.50 -0.87 21.48
C SER A 182 -24.20 -0.93 20.12
N MET A 183 -25.46 -0.48 20.04
CA MET A 183 -26.23 -0.44 18.80
C MET A 183 -25.59 0.50 17.76
N GLU A 184 -25.12 1.68 18.18
CA GLU A 184 -24.41 2.60 17.28
C GLU A 184 -23.15 1.96 16.69
N LEU A 185 -22.32 1.32 17.52
CA LEU A 185 -21.10 0.65 17.07
C LEU A 185 -21.40 -0.55 16.18
N ILE A 186 -22.42 -1.33 16.49
CA ILE A 186 -22.87 -2.45 15.65
C ILE A 186 -23.32 -1.92 14.29
N LEU A 187 -24.15 -0.87 14.24
CA LEU A 187 -24.57 -0.26 12.97
C LEU A 187 -23.36 0.25 12.18
N ARG A 188 -22.42 0.94 12.84
CA ARG A 188 -21.17 1.41 12.23
C ARG A 188 -20.36 0.26 11.63
N TYR A 189 -20.28 -0.90 12.28
CA TYR A 189 -19.60 -2.09 11.73
C TYR A 189 -20.22 -2.53 10.39
N PHE A 190 -21.56 -2.57 10.31
CA PHE A 190 -22.25 -2.98 9.10
C PHE A 190 -22.14 -1.94 7.97
N GLU A 191 -22.03 -0.65 8.30
CA GLU A 191 -21.77 0.44 7.35
C GLU A 191 -20.32 0.48 6.83
N THR A 192 -19.38 -0.15 7.54
CA THR A 192 -17.94 -0.06 7.26
C THR A 192 -17.35 -1.43 6.96
N TRP A 193 -16.81 -2.14 7.95
CA TRP A 193 -16.05 -3.38 7.78
C TRP A 193 -16.85 -4.49 7.11
N HIS A 194 -18.15 -4.59 7.36
CA HIS A 194 -18.99 -5.59 6.69
C HIS A 194 -19.04 -5.39 5.17
N THR A 195 -18.94 -4.15 4.69
CA THR A 195 -18.99 -3.83 3.24
C THR A 195 -17.77 -4.36 2.48
N VAL A 196 -16.65 -4.59 3.17
CA VAL A 196 -15.40 -5.13 2.59
C VAL A 196 -15.19 -6.59 2.98
N PHE A 197 -15.59 -6.98 4.20
CA PHE A 197 -15.42 -8.30 4.79
C PHE A 197 -16.75 -8.80 5.36
N PRO A 198 -17.61 -9.45 4.56
CA PRO A 198 -18.93 -9.93 4.99
C PRO A 198 -18.83 -11.21 5.85
N LEU A 199 -18.16 -11.10 7.00
CA LEU A 199 -17.87 -12.22 7.91
C LEU A 199 -19.04 -12.59 8.83
N VAL A 200 -19.99 -11.67 9.00
CA VAL A 200 -21.15 -11.79 9.88
C VAL A 200 -22.41 -11.62 9.04
N ASP A 201 -23.32 -12.59 9.09
CA ASP A 201 -24.62 -12.45 8.43
C ASP A 201 -25.54 -11.57 9.28
N ARG A 202 -26.05 -10.48 8.68
CA ARG A 202 -26.83 -9.47 9.40
C ARG A 202 -28.12 -10.04 10.00
N THR A 203 -28.83 -10.88 9.25
CA THR A 203 -30.15 -11.39 9.65
C THR A 203 -30.06 -12.30 10.86
N THR A 204 -29.11 -13.23 10.85
CA THR A 204 -28.85 -14.16 11.96
C THR A 204 -28.22 -13.43 13.16
N PHE A 205 -27.42 -12.40 12.91
CA PHE A 205 -26.87 -11.57 13.97
C PHE A 205 -27.97 -10.80 14.71
N ASP A 206 -28.88 -10.13 14.01
CA ASP A 206 -29.95 -9.33 14.63
C ASP A 206 -30.86 -10.20 15.52
N GLN A 207 -31.17 -11.42 15.08
CA GLN A 207 -31.92 -12.40 15.88
C GLN A 207 -31.15 -12.81 17.14
N ALA A 208 -29.91 -13.28 16.99
CA ALA A 208 -29.08 -13.72 18.10
C ALA A 208 -28.77 -12.58 19.10
N TYR A 209 -28.66 -11.33 18.60
CA TYR A 209 -28.47 -10.15 19.43
C TYR A 209 -29.72 -9.84 20.25
N GLY A 210 -30.91 -9.94 19.66
CA GLY A 210 -32.18 -9.84 20.37
C GLY A 210 -32.34 -10.91 21.44
N ASP A 211 -32.04 -12.16 21.11
CA ASP A 211 -32.07 -13.28 22.06
C ASP A 211 -31.10 -13.06 23.22
N MET A 212 -29.89 -12.58 22.93
CA MET A 212 -28.89 -12.25 23.95
C MET A 212 -29.35 -11.13 24.89
N LEU A 213 -30.06 -10.12 24.38
CA LEU A 213 -30.62 -9.07 25.23
C LEU A 213 -31.77 -9.58 26.11
N ALA A 214 -32.53 -10.57 25.63
CA ALA A 214 -33.64 -11.17 26.38
C ALA A 214 -33.17 -12.19 27.44
N ASP A 215 -32.17 -13.03 27.11
CA ASP A 215 -31.58 -14.03 28.00
C ASP A 215 -30.03 -14.05 27.87
N PRO A 216 -29.35 -13.17 28.62
CA PRO A 216 -27.89 -13.10 28.62
C PRO A 216 -27.20 -14.38 29.10
N THR A 217 -27.86 -15.14 29.98
CA THR A 217 -27.25 -16.30 30.66
C THR A 217 -27.14 -17.53 29.77
N ASN A 218 -27.99 -17.60 28.75
CA ASN A 218 -28.03 -18.71 27.79
C ASN A 218 -27.30 -18.38 26.47
N THR A 219 -26.60 -17.23 26.41
CA THR A 219 -25.88 -16.82 25.20
C THR A 219 -24.51 -17.48 25.09
N SER A 220 -24.16 -17.93 23.88
CA SER A 220 -22.83 -18.46 23.60
C SER A 220 -21.72 -17.42 23.78
N VAL A 221 -20.65 -17.78 24.48
CA VAL A 221 -19.44 -16.93 24.66
C VAL A 221 -18.85 -16.49 23.32
N CYS A 222 -18.84 -17.39 22.33
CA CYS A 222 -18.34 -17.10 21.00
C CYS A 222 -19.15 -16.00 20.31
N PHE A 223 -20.47 -15.95 20.55
CA PHE A 223 -21.33 -14.88 20.02
C PHE A 223 -21.03 -13.55 20.72
N VAL A 224 -20.95 -13.54 22.06
CA VAL A 224 -20.61 -12.33 22.83
C VAL A 224 -19.27 -11.76 22.36
N ILE A 225 -18.22 -12.59 22.28
CA ILE A 225 -16.91 -12.16 21.80
C ILE A 225 -16.96 -11.68 20.34
N GLY A 226 -17.72 -12.32 19.47
CA GLY A 226 -17.96 -11.83 18.11
C GLY A 226 -18.53 -10.41 18.09
N THR A 227 -19.54 -10.14 18.93
CA THR A 227 -20.13 -8.80 19.09
C THR A 227 -19.12 -7.78 19.63
N LEU A 228 -18.31 -8.16 20.63
CA LEU A 228 -17.25 -7.30 21.17
C LEU A 228 -16.21 -6.94 20.08
N LEU A 229 -15.80 -7.89 19.25
CA LEU A 229 -14.88 -7.64 18.14
C LEU A 229 -15.49 -6.73 17.07
N MET A 230 -16.78 -6.89 16.74
CA MET A 230 -17.48 -6.00 15.81
C MET A 230 -17.49 -4.56 16.33
N MET A 231 -17.80 -4.37 17.62
CA MET A 231 -17.79 -3.04 18.24
C MET A 231 -16.38 -2.44 18.31
N ALA A 232 -15.35 -3.24 18.59
CA ALA A 232 -13.96 -2.81 18.57
C ALA A 232 -13.51 -2.33 17.17
N LEU A 233 -13.86 -3.10 16.14
CA LEU A 233 -13.59 -2.76 14.74
C LEU A 233 -14.30 -1.46 14.33
N ALA A 234 -15.56 -1.30 14.73
CA ALA A 234 -16.31 -0.07 14.51
C ALA A 234 -15.69 1.13 15.25
N ASN A 235 -15.24 0.94 16.49
CA ASN A 235 -14.62 1.98 17.29
C ASN A 235 -13.36 2.55 16.61
N ALA A 236 -12.58 1.71 15.91
CA ALA A 236 -11.40 2.14 15.17
C ALA A 236 -11.69 3.08 13.97
N THR A 237 -12.95 3.15 13.52
CA THR A 237 -13.36 4.03 12.41
C THR A 237 -13.66 5.47 12.87
N TYR A 238 -13.64 5.73 14.18
CA TYR A 238 -13.75 7.07 14.75
C TYR A 238 -12.35 7.70 14.89
N PRO A 239 -12.24 9.02 14.76
CA PRO A 239 -11.09 9.75 15.27
C PRO A 239 -10.85 9.45 16.76
N PRO A 240 -9.60 9.43 17.26
CA PRO A 240 -9.29 9.09 18.65
C PRO A 240 -10.09 9.87 19.71
N GLU A 241 -10.38 11.14 19.44
CA GLU A 241 -11.15 12.04 20.29
C GLU A 241 -12.66 11.76 20.30
N GLU A 242 -13.18 11.05 19.30
CA GLU A 242 -14.60 10.69 19.15
C GLU A 242 -14.87 9.19 19.42
N ALA A 243 -13.81 8.42 19.68
CA ALA A 243 -13.91 7.00 19.98
C ALA A 243 -14.85 6.77 21.18
N ARG A 244 -15.74 5.78 21.03
CA ARG A 244 -16.80 5.49 22.01
C ARG A 244 -16.38 4.51 23.08
N LEU A 245 -15.32 3.76 22.82
CA LEU A 245 -14.74 2.79 23.73
C LEU A 245 -13.28 3.15 24.01
N PRO A 246 -12.82 3.02 25.27
CA PRO A 246 -11.44 3.25 25.61
C PRO A 246 -10.54 2.11 25.11
N ASP A 247 -9.30 2.42 24.78
CA ASP A 247 -8.35 1.50 24.15
C ASP A 247 -8.05 0.27 25.01
N ASP A 248 -7.92 0.44 26.33
CA ASP A 248 -7.68 -0.67 27.27
C ASP A 248 -8.79 -1.72 27.20
N LYS A 249 -10.05 -1.28 27.12
CA LYS A 249 -11.21 -2.15 26.99
C LYS A 249 -11.19 -2.93 25.67
N VAL A 250 -10.89 -2.25 24.56
CA VAL A 250 -10.78 -2.87 23.23
C VAL A 250 -9.67 -3.93 23.21
N LEU A 251 -8.52 -3.64 23.83
CA LEU A 251 -7.39 -4.58 23.89
C LEU A 251 -7.72 -5.81 24.73
N ARG A 252 -8.41 -5.66 25.87
CA ARG A 252 -8.86 -6.79 26.68
C ARG A 252 -9.78 -7.72 25.88
N TRP A 253 -10.70 -7.18 25.08
CA TRP A 253 -11.56 -8.00 24.23
C TRP A 253 -10.79 -8.76 23.16
N LEU A 254 -9.76 -8.14 22.58
CA LEU A 254 -8.89 -8.80 21.61
C LEU A 254 -8.09 -9.95 22.22
N ASP A 255 -7.65 -9.79 23.47
CA ASP A 255 -6.93 -10.81 24.23
C ASP A 255 -7.87 -11.96 24.62
N ALA A 256 -9.07 -11.66 25.12
CA ALA A 256 -10.11 -12.65 25.39
C ALA A 256 -10.46 -13.47 24.14
N ALA A 257 -10.65 -12.81 23.00
CA ALA A 257 -10.92 -13.46 21.72
C ALA A 257 -9.76 -14.36 21.26
N SER A 258 -8.52 -13.91 21.45
CA SER A 258 -7.32 -14.70 21.13
C SER A 258 -7.24 -15.98 21.97
N GLY A 259 -7.62 -15.90 23.25
CA GLY A 259 -7.68 -17.07 24.13
C GLY A 259 -8.72 -18.11 23.70
N LEU A 260 -9.86 -17.67 23.15
CA LEU A 260 -10.92 -18.58 22.69
C LEU A 260 -10.56 -19.42 21.45
N LEU A 261 -9.61 -18.99 20.61
CA LEU A 261 -9.23 -19.76 19.44
C LEU A 261 -8.48 -21.05 19.78
N LEU A 262 -7.73 -21.08 20.89
CA LEU A 262 -6.91 -22.23 21.27
C LEU A 262 -7.78 -23.49 21.53
N PRO A 263 -8.82 -23.44 22.39
CA PRO A 263 -9.70 -24.59 22.60
C PRO A 263 -10.40 -25.10 21.33
N ILE A 264 -10.74 -24.20 20.40
CA ILE A 264 -11.37 -24.56 19.12
C ILE A 264 -10.41 -25.37 18.24
N VAL A 265 -9.13 -25.00 18.25
CA VAL A 265 -8.09 -25.73 17.50
C VAL A 265 -7.79 -27.08 18.18
N GLU A 266 -7.73 -27.10 19.51
CA GLU A 266 -7.44 -28.30 20.31
C GLU A 266 -8.55 -29.35 20.23
N SER A 267 -9.83 -28.94 20.10
CA SER A 267 -10.94 -29.90 19.94
C SER A 267 -10.92 -30.64 18.61
N GLY A 268 -10.22 -30.11 17.60
CA GLY A 268 -10.18 -30.67 16.24
C GLY A 268 -11.49 -30.53 15.45
N GLU A 269 -12.58 -30.09 16.08
CA GLU A 269 -13.90 -29.91 15.46
C GLU A 269 -14.01 -28.54 14.77
N ILE A 270 -13.34 -28.40 13.64
CA ILE A 270 -13.39 -27.17 12.85
C ILE A 270 -14.69 -27.15 12.04
N HIS A 271 -15.50 -26.10 12.21
CA HIS A 271 -16.73 -25.86 11.45
C HIS A 271 -16.78 -24.43 10.89
N GLY A 272 -17.67 -24.17 9.92
CA GLY A 272 -17.72 -22.88 9.22
C GLY A 272 -17.96 -21.65 10.10
N LYS A 273 -18.64 -21.78 11.25
CA LYS A 273 -18.78 -20.69 12.23
C LYS A 273 -17.45 -20.39 12.95
N ALA A 274 -16.68 -21.42 13.31
CA ALA A 274 -15.37 -21.25 13.93
C ALA A 274 -14.39 -20.54 12.99
N VAL A 275 -14.39 -20.89 11.71
CA VAL A 275 -13.56 -20.23 10.68
C VAL A 275 -13.95 -18.76 10.51
N ARG A 276 -15.25 -18.42 10.47
CA ARG A 276 -15.70 -17.02 10.42
C ARG A 276 -15.28 -16.22 11.66
N GLY A 277 -15.39 -16.82 12.85
CA GLY A 277 -14.92 -16.20 14.09
C GLY A 277 -13.41 -15.95 14.09
N ALA A 278 -12.63 -16.92 13.62
CA ALA A 278 -11.18 -16.79 13.48
C ALA A 278 -10.77 -15.73 12.43
N ALA A 279 -11.50 -15.63 11.33
CA ALA A 279 -11.32 -14.57 10.33
C ALA A 279 -11.68 -13.18 10.90
N LEU A 280 -12.76 -13.05 11.67
CA LEU A 280 -13.15 -11.80 12.33
C LEU A 280 -12.09 -11.35 13.33
N LEU A 281 -11.53 -12.27 14.12
CA LEU A 281 -10.41 -11.98 14.99
C LEU A 281 -9.17 -11.56 14.20
N SER A 282 -8.86 -12.23 13.09
CA SER A 282 -7.71 -11.88 12.25
C SER A 282 -7.84 -10.46 11.69
N LEU A 283 -9.04 -10.06 11.26
CA LEU A 283 -9.34 -8.68 10.88
C LEU A 283 -9.15 -7.72 12.06
N ALA A 284 -9.70 -8.02 13.23
CA ALA A 284 -9.53 -7.20 14.43
C ALA A 284 -8.05 -7.02 14.80
N GLU A 285 -7.23 -8.08 14.72
CA GLU A 285 -5.80 -7.98 14.99
C GLU A 285 -5.05 -7.14 13.95
N LEU A 286 -5.39 -7.25 12.67
CA LEU A 286 -4.81 -6.39 11.63
C LEU A 286 -5.11 -4.91 11.85
N VAL A 287 -6.28 -4.60 12.41
CA VAL A 287 -6.76 -3.23 12.65
C VAL A 287 -6.32 -2.66 14.00
N LEU A 288 -6.16 -3.50 15.03
CA LEU A 288 -6.01 -3.03 16.43
C LEU A 288 -4.68 -3.45 17.09
N SER A 289 -4.02 -4.48 16.57
CA SER A 289 -2.72 -4.98 17.06
C SER A 289 -1.59 -4.52 16.15
N PHE A 290 -0.36 -4.49 16.68
CA PHE A 290 0.83 -4.07 15.93
C PHE A 290 1.82 -5.23 15.68
N ASP A 291 1.62 -6.42 16.26
CA ASP A 291 2.61 -7.52 16.16
C ASP A 291 2.49 -8.25 14.83
N SER A 292 3.24 -7.77 13.83
CA SER A 292 3.25 -8.34 12.48
C SER A 292 3.67 -9.80 12.41
N THR A 293 4.53 -10.26 13.32
CA THR A 293 4.97 -11.66 13.31
C THR A 293 3.88 -12.57 13.86
N ALA A 294 3.26 -12.18 14.99
CA ALA A 294 2.13 -12.92 15.53
C ALA A 294 0.93 -12.93 14.57
N GLY A 295 0.63 -11.79 13.93
CA GLY A 295 -0.44 -11.69 12.93
C GLY A 295 -0.22 -12.63 11.75
N TYR A 296 1.02 -12.71 11.22
CA TYR A 296 1.37 -13.66 10.16
C TYR A 296 1.20 -15.12 10.57
N ILE A 297 1.64 -15.50 11.77
CA ILE A 297 1.49 -16.88 12.26
C ILE A 297 0.02 -17.24 12.39
N LYS A 298 -0.79 -16.34 12.97
CA LYS A 298 -2.22 -16.54 13.18
C LYS A 298 -2.98 -16.57 11.86
N SER A 299 -2.71 -15.66 10.92
CA SER A 299 -3.37 -15.68 9.61
C SER A 299 -3.11 -16.99 8.88
N GLY A 300 -1.86 -17.48 8.90
CA GLY A 300 -1.51 -18.79 8.33
C GLY A 300 -2.22 -19.96 9.02
N ALA A 301 -2.49 -19.87 10.33
CA ALA A 301 -3.28 -20.87 11.04
C ALA A 301 -4.74 -20.87 10.56
N VAL A 302 -5.35 -19.69 10.39
CA VAL A 302 -6.72 -19.56 9.85
C VAL A 302 -6.80 -20.09 8.42
N VAL A 303 -5.79 -19.84 7.58
CA VAL A 303 -5.69 -20.44 6.24
C VAL A 303 -5.73 -21.97 6.33
N ARG A 304 -4.92 -22.58 7.20
CA ARG A 304 -4.90 -24.04 7.38
C ARG A 304 -6.21 -24.60 7.93
N MET A 305 -6.83 -23.93 8.92
CA MET A 305 -8.17 -24.29 9.42
C MET A 305 -9.23 -24.24 8.31
N THR A 306 -9.09 -23.32 7.38
CA THR A 306 -10.02 -23.20 6.26
C THR A 306 -9.79 -24.27 5.21
N MET A 307 -8.52 -24.69 5.04
CA MET A 307 -8.17 -25.80 4.15
C MET A 307 -8.68 -27.14 4.64
N THR A 308 -8.75 -27.39 5.96
CA THR A 308 -9.33 -28.64 6.49
C THR A 308 -10.82 -28.76 6.16
N LEU A 309 -11.51 -27.63 5.91
CA LEU A 309 -12.89 -27.60 5.38
C LEU A 309 -12.96 -27.69 3.86
N SER A 310 -11.83 -27.88 3.16
CA SER A 310 -11.72 -27.95 1.71
C SER A 310 -12.21 -26.72 0.93
N LEU A 311 -12.39 -25.55 1.57
CA LEU A 311 -12.87 -24.34 0.88
C LEU A 311 -11.88 -23.82 -0.18
N HIS A 312 -10.60 -24.15 -0.04
CA HIS A 312 -9.55 -23.85 -1.02
C HIS A 312 -9.70 -24.59 -2.36
N ARG A 313 -10.50 -25.66 -2.41
CA ARG A 313 -10.76 -26.48 -3.61
C ARG A 313 -12.10 -26.17 -4.26
N SER A 314 -12.76 -25.09 -3.86
CA SER A 314 -14.08 -24.74 -4.37
C SER A 314 -13.97 -24.34 -5.85
N GLU A 315 -14.07 -25.32 -6.75
CA GLU A 315 -14.09 -25.11 -8.20
C GLU A 315 -15.38 -24.35 -8.57
N ARG A 316 -15.23 -23.31 -9.40
CA ARG A 316 -16.35 -22.59 -10.01
C ARG A 316 -16.94 -23.45 -11.12
N HIS A 317 -17.57 -24.57 -10.80
CA HIS A 317 -18.34 -25.29 -11.81
C HIS A 317 -19.66 -24.56 -12.07
N GLU A 318 -19.74 -23.87 -13.22
CA GLU A 318 -21.00 -23.47 -13.87
C GLU A 318 -21.85 -24.76 -14.10
N GLU A 319 -23.13 -24.86 -13.79
CA GLU A 319 -24.26 -24.02 -14.23
C GLU A 319 -25.32 -23.79 -13.12
N SER A 320 -25.01 -24.05 -11.84
CA SER A 320 -25.93 -23.76 -10.73
C SER A 320 -25.22 -23.64 -9.39
N ALA A 321 -24.35 -22.64 -9.25
CA ALA A 321 -23.71 -22.36 -7.96
C ALA A 321 -24.79 -22.13 -6.89
N CYS A 322 -25.05 -23.15 -6.07
CA CYS A 322 -25.92 -23.05 -4.92
C CYS A 322 -25.39 -21.92 -4.02
N ARG A 323 -26.27 -21.14 -3.39
CA ARG A 323 -25.89 -20.03 -2.50
C ARG A 323 -24.77 -20.40 -1.52
N ALA A 324 -24.79 -21.64 -1.02
CA ALA A 324 -23.75 -22.19 -0.15
C ALA A 324 -22.32 -22.14 -0.76
N LEU A 325 -22.17 -22.47 -2.04
CA LEU A 325 -20.88 -22.46 -2.76
C LEU A 325 -20.34 -21.04 -2.89
N VAL A 326 -21.19 -20.08 -3.24
CA VAL A 326 -20.83 -18.65 -3.34
C VAL A 326 -20.34 -18.12 -1.99
N HIS A 327 -21.04 -18.45 -0.89
CA HIS A 327 -20.62 -18.05 0.45
C HIS A 327 -19.29 -18.71 0.89
N GLN A 328 -19.04 -19.94 0.47
CA GLN A 328 -17.79 -20.65 0.76
C GLN A 328 -16.60 -20.04 0.02
N LEU A 329 -16.76 -19.72 -1.27
CA LEU A 329 -15.73 -19.07 -2.08
C LEU A 329 -15.42 -17.66 -1.57
N SER A 330 -16.44 -16.87 -1.24
CA SER A 330 -16.28 -15.52 -0.67
C SER A 330 -15.53 -15.56 0.68
N LEU A 331 -15.83 -16.54 1.53
CA LEU A 331 -15.11 -16.74 2.79
C LEU A 331 -13.64 -17.12 2.56
N TRP A 332 -13.36 -18.02 1.61
CA TRP A 332 -11.99 -18.36 1.23
C TRP A 332 -11.21 -17.12 0.74
N ASN A 333 -11.77 -16.37 -0.21
CA ASN A 333 -11.17 -15.14 -0.75
C ASN A 333 -10.91 -14.11 0.35
N THR A 334 -11.84 -13.96 1.29
CA THR A 334 -11.68 -13.08 2.47
C THR A 334 -10.51 -13.53 3.34
N ILE A 335 -10.34 -14.82 3.57
CA ILE A 335 -9.25 -15.34 4.42
C ILE A 335 -7.90 -15.17 3.73
N VAL A 336 -7.85 -15.41 2.41
CA VAL A 336 -6.67 -15.09 1.59
C VAL A 336 -6.34 -13.59 1.68
N GLU A 337 -7.33 -12.71 1.56
CA GLU A 337 -7.14 -11.27 1.68
C GLU A 337 -6.50 -10.87 3.02
N LEU A 338 -7.03 -11.40 4.13
CA LEU A 338 -6.49 -11.14 5.47
C LEU A 338 -5.06 -11.68 5.62
N ASP A 339 -4.76 -12.87 5.11
CA ASP A 339 -3.41 -13.43 5.10
C ASP A 339 -2.43 -12.57 4.30
N GLN A 340 -2.84 -12.06 3.14
CA GLN A 340 -2.00 -11.19 2.34
C GLN A 340 -1.64 -9.88 3.07
N HIS A 341 -2.57 -9.28 3.82
CA HIS A 341 -2.27 -8.10 4.64
C HIS A 341 -1.25 -8.39 5.73
N ALA A 342 -1.37 -9.55 6.40
CA ALA A 342 -0.43 -9.99 7.42
C ALA A 342 0.96 -10.26 6.82
N CYS A 343 1.01 -10.94 5.67
CA CYS A 343 2.25 -11.23 4.93
C CYS A 343 2.97 -9.95 4.51
N LEU A 344 2.22 -8.97 3.97
CA LEU A 344 2.78 -7.68 3.57
C LEU A 344 3.41 -6.96 4.77
N ALA A 345 2.70 -6.91 5.91
CA ALA A 345 3.17 -6.23 7.12
C ALA A 345 4.36 -6.94 7.78
N ALA A 346 4.39 -8.27 7.73
CA ALA A 346 5.47 -9.07 8.31
C ALA A 346 6.71 -9.17 7.41
N GLY A 347 6.59 -8.89 6.10
CA GLY A 347 7.65 -9.20 5.15
C GLY A 347 7.81 -10.70 4.94
N MET A 348 6.72 -11.44 4.89
CA MET A 348 6.73 -12.90 4.76
C MET A 348 6.06 -13.32 3.45
N PRO A 349 6.42 -14.48 2.89
CA PRO A 349 5.70 -15.04 1.75
C PRO A 349 4.27 -15.43 2.14
N PRO A 350 3.31 -15.42 1.20
CA PRO A 350 1.93 -15.85 1.44
C PRO A 350 1.83 -17.23 2.09
N SER A 351 0.93 -17.38 3.07
CA SER A 351 0.62 -18.68 3.68
C SER A 351 -0.38 -19.45 2.82
N ALA A 352 -1.29 -18.73 2.16
CA ALA A 352 -2.25 -19.30 1.24
C ALA A 352 -1.60 -19.68 -0.11
N PRO A 353 -2.10 -20.74 -0.78
CA PRO A 353 -1.72 -21.06 -2.15
C PRO A 353 -2.17 -19.93 -3.08
N GLU A 354 -1.60 -19.90 -4.28
CA GLU A 354 -1.97 -18.91 -5.29
C GLU A 354 -3.48 -19.03 -5.60
N PRO A 355 -4.26 -17.94 -5.46
CA PRO A 355 -5.69 -17.96 -5.77
C PRO A 355 -5.92 -18.20 -7.25
N ALA A 356 -7.00 -18.92 -7.58
CA ALA A 356 -7.42 -19.08 -8.97
C ALA A 356 -7.76 -17.72 -9.60
N LEU A 357 -7.49 -17.58 -10.90
CA LEU A 357 -7.95 -16.43 -11.66
C LEU A 357 -9.48 -16.48 -11.77
N PRO A 358 -10.19 -15.39 -11.46
CA PRO A 358 -11.62 -15.36 -11.72
C PRO A 358 -11.88 -15.34 -13.23
N ASP A 359 -12.84 -16.15 -13.66
CA ASP A 359 -13.54 -15.94 -14.93
C ASP A 359 -14.32 -14.62 -14.80
N ASP A 360 -13.90 -13.60 -15.55
CA ASP A 360 -14.51 -12.27 -15.55
C ASP A 360 -15.16 -12.00 -16.91
N ASP A 361 -16.45 -11.68 -16.89
CA ASP A 361 -17.24 -11.23 -18.04
C ASP A 361 -17.22 -9.70 -18.03
N GLY A 362 -16.34 -9.14 -18.86
CA GLY A 362 -15.83 -7.77 -18.73
C GLY A 362 -16.89 -6.69 -18.56
N THR A 363 -16.83 -5.97 -17.45
CA THR A 363 -17.65 -4.77 -17.25
C THR A 363 -16.90 -3.54 -17.77
N GLU A 364 -17.19 -3.13 -19.01
CA GLU A 364 -16.87 -1.79 -19.52
C GLU A 364 -18.11 -0.89 -19.46
N ALA A 365 -17.93 0.36 -19.05
CA ALA A 365 -19.02 1.33 -19.03
C ALA A 365 -18.45 2.78 -19.11
N THR A 366 -18.95 3.56 -20.07
CA THR A 366 -18.27 4.73 -20.66
C THR A 366 -18.95 6.08 -20.38
N ASN A 367 -19.93 6.18 -19.49
CA ASN A 367 -20.67 7.42 -19.17
C ASN A 367 -20.76 7.76 -17.67
N GLU A 368 -21.19 8.98 -17.29
CA GLU A 368 -21.32 9.40 -15.87
C GLU A 368 -22.32 8.56 -15.05
N GLY A 369 -23.43 8.13 -15.66
CA GLY A 369 -24.37 7.16 -15.05
C GLY A 369 -23.73 5.79 -14.79
N ASP A 370 -22.65 5.47 -15.49
CA ASP A 370 -21.90 4.24 -15.28
C ASP A 370 -20.94 4.31 -14.10
N LEU A 371 -20.52 5.51 -13.65
CA LEU A 371 -19.58 5.64 -12.54
C LEU A 371 -20.20 5.19 -11.22
N VAL A 372 -21.46 5.57 -10.95
CA VAL A 372 -22.18 5.12 -9.75
C VAL A 372 -22.33 3.60 -9.76
N ARG A 373 -22.64 3.02 -10.92
CA ARG A 373 -22.71 1.56 -11.08
C ARG A 373 -21.35 0.92 -10.87
N LEU A 374 -20.30 1.44 -11.49
CA LEU A 374 -18.94 0.88 -11.42
C LEU A 374 -18.31 0.99 -10.03
N LEU A 375 -18.75 1.97 -9.23
CA LEU A 375 -18.35 2.16 -7.84
C LEU A 375 -19.41 1.63 -6.85
N ASP A 376 -20.38 0.83 -7.33
CA ASP A 376 -21.30 0.13 -6.45
C ASP A 376 -20.57 -0.95 -5.63
N GLN A 377 -21.22 -1.41 -4.56
CA GLN A 377 -20.59 -2.33 -3.62
C GLN A 377 -20.18 -3.66 -4.27
N THR A 378 -20.99 -4.16 -5.20
CA THR A 378 -20.75 -5.43 -5.90
C THR A 378 -19.53 -5.34 -6.80
N ASN A 379 -19.41 -4.27 -7.59
CA ASN A 379 -18.30 -4.05 -8.50
C ASN A 379 -17.00 -3.79 -7.74
N LEU A 380 -17.04 -3.05 -6.63
CA LEU A 380 -15.86 -2.85 -5.77
C LEU A 380 -15.38 -4.17 -5.13
N HIS A 381 -16.27 -5.07 -4.75
CA HIS A 381 -15.89 -6.40 -4.27
C HIS A 381 -15.25 -7.24 -5.37
N ALA A 382 -15.82 -7.20 -6.58
CA ALA A 382 -15.24 -7.88 -7.75
C ALA A 382 -13.83 -7.37 -8.11
N LEU A 383 -13.51 -6.09 -7.87
CA LEU A 383 -12.14 -5.57 -8.02
C LEU A 383 -11.16 -6.19 -7.01
N LEU A 384 -11.58 -6.34 -5.75
CA LEU A 384 -10.76 -7.00 -4.73
C LEU A 384 -10.52 -8.46 -5.09
N GLU A 385 -11.57 -9.18 -5.51
CA GLU A 385 -11.46 -10.58 -5.90
C GLU A 385 -10.59 -10.78 -7.14
N ARG A 386 -10.77 -10.00 -8.21
CA ARG A 386 -9.97 -10.14 -9.43
C ARG A 386 -8.49 -9.82 -9.24
N SER A 387 -8.19 -8.94 -8.29
CA SER A 387 -6.82 -8.54 -7.99
C SER A 387 -6.10 -9.48 -7.02
N LEU A 388 -6.80 -10.40 -6.35
CA LEU A 388 -6.21 -11.32 -5.37
C LEU A 388 -5.01 -12.11 -5.91
N PRO A 389 -5.07 -12.75 -7.12
CA PRO A 389 -3.92 -13.48 -7.66
C PRO A 389 -2.72 -12.57 -7.95
N ILE A 390 -2.96 -11.37 -8.50
CA ILE A 390 -1.90 -10.40 -8.79
C ILE A 390 -1.22 -9.94 -7.49
N ARG A 391 -2.01 -9.66 -6.46
CA ARG A 391 -1.50 -9.26 -5.14
C ARG A 391 -0.76 -10.38 -4.42
N HIS A 392 -1.23 -11.63 -4.55
CA HIS A 392 -0.49 -12.81 -4.09
C HIS A 392 0.87 -12.92 -4.78
N ARG A 393 0.89 -12.74 -6.10
CA ARG A 393 2.10 -12.80 -6.91
C ARG A 393 3.10 -11.71 -6.53
N ILE A 394 2.63 -10.48 -6.30
CA ILE A 394 3.47 -9.39 -5.78
C ILE A 394 4.14 -9.81 -4.47
N LEU A 395 3.39 -10.34 -3.50
CA LEU A 395 3.95 -10.79 -2.22
C LEU A 395 4.99 -11.90 -2.39
N THR A 396 4.66 -12.90 -3.22
CA THR A 396 5.57 -14.02 -3.52
C THR A 396 6.88 -13.51 -4.11
N VAL A 397 6.83 -12.58 -5.06
CA VAL A 397 8.02 -12.01 -5.70
C VAL A 397 8.80 -11.13 -4.72
N LEU A 398 8.14 -10.21 -4.01
CA LEU A 398 8.82 -9.27 -3.12
C LEU A 398 9.46 -9.96 -1.91
N ASN A 399 8.78 -10.95 -1.32
CA ASN A 399 9.20 -11.62 -0.08
C ASN A 399 9.81 -13.01 -0.28
N GLY A 400 9.79 -13.56 -1.50
CA GLY A 400 10.33 -14.90 -1.80
C GLY A 400 11.47 -14.92 -2.82
N ALA A 401 11.59 -13.95 -3.73
CA ALA A 401 12.59 -14.00 -4.80
C ALA A 401 13.96 -13.46 -4.35
N THR A 402 15.05 -14.20 -4.58
CA THR A 402 16.42 -13.77 -4.27
C THR A 402 16.86 -12.56 -5.09
N HIS A 403 16.56 -12.56 -6.38
CA HIS A 403 16.83 -11.45 -7.30
C HIS A 403 15.52 -10.89 -7.83
N LEU A 404 15.29 -9.59 -7.62
CA LEU A 404 14.11 -8.90 -8.14
C LEU A 404 14.51 -8.04 -9.34
N MET A 405 13.88 -8.28 -10.48
CA MET A 405 14.14 -7.50 -11.69
C MET A 405 13.22 -6.27 -11.75
N PHE A 406 13.74 -5.16 -12.27
CA PHE A 406 12.95 -3.94 -12.47
C PHE A 406 11.76 -4.18 -13.41
N GLU A 407 11.96 -4.99 -14.44
CA GLU A 407 10.91 -5.31 -15.41
C GLU A 407 9.73 -6.06 -14.77
N GLN A 408 9.98 -6.93 -13.78
CA GLN A 408 8.91 -7.59 -13.02
C GLN A 408 8.08 -6.59 -12.22
N VAL A 409 8.71 -5.56 -11.67
CA VAL A 409 8.00 -4.48 -10.96
C VAL A 409 7.11 -3.69 -11.93
N VAL A 410 7.60 -3.37 -13.12
CA VAL A 410 6.80 -2.67 -14.14
C VAL A 410 5.63 -3.53 -14.60
N GLU A 411 5.85 -4.82 -14.88
CA GLU A 411 4.82 -5.77 -15.29
C GLU A 411 3.73 -5.92 -14.22
N LEU A 412 4.12 -6.15 -12.96
CA LEU A 412 3.20 -6.28 -11.83
C LEU A 412 2.44 -4.97 -11.53
N SER A 413 3.11 -3.82 -11.61
CA SER A 413 2.45 -2.52 -11.42
C SER A 413 1.40 -2.25 -12.51
N THR A 414 1.69 -2.65 -13.76
CA THR A 414 0.76 -2.54 -14.88
C THR A 414 -0.45 -3.45 -14.68
N ALA A 415 -0.22 -4.72 -14.35
CA ALA A 415 -1.29 -5.68 -14.08
C ALA A 415 -2.18 -5.22 -12.91
N LEU A 416 -1.57 -4.73 -11.82
CA LEU A 416 -2.28 -4.21 -10.67
C LEU A 416 -3.13 -2.97 -11.04
N THR A 417 -2.58 -2.03 -11.82
CA THR A 417 -3.33 -0.86 -12.30
C THR A 417 -4.55 -1.28 -13.10
N LYS A 418 -4.39 -2.21 -14.05
CA LYS A 418 -5.49 -2.71 -14.88
C LYS A 418 -6.55 -3.42 -14.03
N ALA A 419 -6.15 -4.26 -13.07
CA ALA A 419 -7.06 -5.00 -12.20
C ALA A 419 -7.88 -4.14 -11.23
N PHE A 420 -7.38 -2.95 -10.87
CA PHE A 420 -8.08 -1.99 -10.02
C PHE A 420 -8.78 -0.87 -10.82
N ALA A 421 -8.82 -0.93 -12.15
CA ALA A 421 -9.55 0.07 -12.93
C ALA A 421 -11.07 -0.04 -12.63
N PRO A 422 -11.79 1.08 -12.43
CA PRO A 422 -11.37 2.47 -12.63
C PRO A 422 -10.74 3.13 -11.39
N VAL A 423 -10.77 2.48 -10.22
CA VAL A 423 -10.31 3.05 -8.94
C VAL A 423 -8.85 3.49 -9.01
N SER A 424 -8.03 2.79 -9.81
CA SER A 424 -6.63 3.11 -10.07
C SER A 424 -6.39 4.26 -11.05
N THR A 425 -7.32 4.51 -11.98
CA THR A 425 -7.12 5.43 -13.13
C THR A 425 -7.90 6.74 -13.01
N ARG A 426 -9.01 6.76 -12.27
CA ARG A 426 -9.83 7.97 -12.07
C ARG A 426 -9.52 8.63 -10.74
N GLN A 427 -9.14 9.91 -10.79
CA GLN A 427 -8.80 10.71 -9.61
C GLN A 427 -9.89 11.73 -9.23
N ASP A 428 -10.85 11.94 -10.12
CA ASP A 428 -11.94 12.91 -10.08
C ASP A 428 -13.24 12.35 -9.46
N ILE A 429 -13.13 11.36 -8.58
CA ILE A 429 -14.30 10.72 -7.97
C ILE A 429 -15.00 11.71 -7.02
N PRO A 430 -16.31 11.98 -7.22
CA PRO A 430 -17.09 12.82 -6.32
C PRO A 430 -17.03 12.30 -4.88
N ARG A 431 -16.95 13.23 -3.92
CA ARG A 431 -16.88 12.90 -2.48
C ARG A 431 -17.99 11.95 -2.03
N ALA A 432 -19.21 12.13 -2.53
CA ALA A 432 -20.36 11.29 -2.19
C ALA A 432 -20.19 9.80 -2.59
N LEU A 433 -19.32 9.51 -3.56
CA LEU A 433 -19.03 8.14 -4.01
C LEU A 433 -17.82 7.51 -3.30
N LYS A 434 -17.12 8.28 -2.45
CA LYS A 434 -16.00 7.79 -1.63
C LYS A 434 -16.51 7.11 -0.36
N THR A 435 -17.25 6.02 -0.56
CA THR A 435 -17.71 5.17 0.54
C THR A 435 -16.53 4.53 1.27
N PHE A 436 -16.78 3.94 2.45
CA PHE A 436 -15.76 3.19 3.18
C PHE A 436 -15.11 2.10 2.31
N GLN A 437 -15.94 1.37 1.54
CA GLN A 437 -15.49 0.33 0.64
C GLN A 437 -14.61 0.88 -0.49
N TYR A 438 -14.98 2.01 -1.11
CA TYR A 438 -14.17 2.65 -2.14
C TYR A 438 -12.79 3.03 -1.59
N GLU A 439 -12.75 3.68 -0.42
CA GLU A 439 -11.49 4.10 0.21
C GLU A 439 -10.62 2.90 0.61
N TYR A 440 -11.23 1.80 1.07
CA TYR A 440 -10.53 0.55 1.33
C TYR A 440 -9.91 -0.05 0.05
N VAL A 441 -10.68 -0.16 -1.04
CA VAL A 441 -10.19 -0.67 -2.34
C VAL A 441 -9.05 0.19 -2.86
N PHE A 442 -9.21 1.52 -2.77
CA PHE A 442 -8.18 2.48 -3.17
C PHE A 442 -6.92 2.41 -2.27
N PHE A 443 -7.09 2.15 -0.98
CA PHE A 443 -5.99 1.88 -0.06
C PHE A 443 -5.24 0.60 -0.44
N VAL A 444 -5.94 -0.50 -0.71
CA VAL A 444 -5.32 -1.77 -1.13
C VAL A 444 -4.49 -1.55 -2.40
N TYR A 445 -5.04 -0.87 -3.41
CA TYR A 445 -4.28 -0.54 -4.63
C TYR A 445 -2.99 0.23 -4.32
N ARG A 446 -3.09 1.34 -3.55
CA ARG A 446 -1.93 2.18 -3.22
C ARG A 446 -0.88 1.44 -2.39
N ARG A 447 -1.31 0.60 -1.44
CA ARG A 447 -0.45 -0.19 -0.55
C ARG A 447 0.46 -1.14 -1.34
N TYR A 448 -0.09 -1.86 -2.31
CA TYR A 448 0.69 -2.76 -3.15
C TYR A 448 1.55 -2.01 -4.19
N MET A 449 1.05 -0.90 -4.74
CA MET A 449 1.86 -0.02 -5.59
C MET A 449 3.06 0.57 -4.86
N SER A 450 2.85 1.08 -3.65
CA SER A 450 3.90 1.55 -2.75
C SER A 450 4.95 0.46 -2.51
N ALA A 451 4.52 -0.78 -2.27
CA ALA A 451 5.41 -1.92 -2.06
C ALA A 451 6.29 -2.28 -3.25
N LEU A 452 5.74 -2.23 -4.46
CA LEU A 452 6.49 -2.49 -5.68
C LEU A 452 7.57 -1.43 -5.93
N HIS A 453 7.20 -0.15 -5.82
CA HIS A 453 8.06 0.94 -6.28
C HIS A 453 9.09 1.40 -5.24
N ARG A 454 8.83 1.26 -3.93
CA ARG A 454 9.75 1.74 -2.88
C ARG A 454 11.12 1.06 -2.88
N LEU A 455 11.23 -0.12 -3.48
CA LEU A 455 12.48 -0.91 -3.49
C LEU A 455 13.48 -0.34 -4.47
N PHE A 456 13.03 -0.05 -5.69
CA PHE A 456 13.85 0.59 -6.71
C PHE A 456 13.99 2.09 -6.47
N ALA A 457 13.13 2.71 -5.65
CA ALA A 457 13.29 4.09 -5.21
C ALA A 457 14.60 4.33 -4.43
N ASN A 458 15.18 3.28 -3.84
CA ASN A 458 16.43 3.37 -3.07
C ASN A 458 17.67 2.99 -3.90
N MET A 459 17.50 2.66 -5.18
CA MET A 459 18.61 2.32 -6.07
C MET A 459 19.01 3.56 -6.88
N ASP A 460 20.27 3.93 -6.74
CA ASP A 460 20.86 5.09 -7.41
C ASP A 460 21.57 4.68 -8.72
N GLY A 461 21.73 5.64 -9.63
CA GLY A 461 22.58 5.50 -10.81
C GLY A 461 21.94 4.90 -12.07
N GLU A 462 20.66 4.50 -12.01
CA GLU A 462 19.94 3.95 -13.17
C GLU A 462 18.70 4.80 -13.50
N PRO A 463 18.65 5.50 -14.66
CA PRO A 463 17.53 6.37 -15.01
C PRO A 463 16.16 5.68 -15.02
N ALA A 464 16.12 4.37 -15.27
CA ALA A 464 14.88 3.60 -15.21
C ALA A 464 14.22 3.62 -13.82
N THR A 465 14.99 3.75 -12.73
CA THR A 465 14.45 3.73 -11.36
C THR A 465 13.74 5.03 -10.97
N TYR A 466 13.95 6.14 -11.69
CA TYR A 466 13.31 7.43 -11.38
C TYR A 466 11.78 7.38 -11.41
N ILE A 467 11.19 6.55 -12.28
CA ILE A 467 9.73 6.36 -12.32
C ILE A 467 9.25 5.73 -11.00
N SER A 468 9.96 4.70 -10.52
CA SER A 468 9.64 4.06 -9.25
C SER A 468 9.85 4.99 -8.08
N ARG A 469 10.93 5.78 -8.10
CA ARG A 469 11.20 6.79 -7.09
C ARG A 469 10.11 7.87 -7.03
N GLY A 470 9.76 8.43 -8.18
CA GLY A 470 8.64 9.37 -8.30
C GLY A 470 7.37 8.75 -7.73
N MET A 471 6.97 7.56 -8.20
CA MET A 471 5.76 6.90 -7.72
C MET A 471 5.76 6.67 -6.20
N ALA A 472 6.86 6.17 -5.64
CA ALA A 472 6.98 5.91 -4.20
C ALA A 472 6.84 7.19 -3.37
N VAL A 473 7.52 8.27 -3.77
CA VAL A 473 7.46 9.57 -3.08
C VAL A 473 6.06 10.17 -3.13
N ARG A 474 5.40 10.15 -4.30
CA ARG A 474 4.04 10.68 -4.45
C ARG A 474 3.02 9.94 -3.58
N LEU A 475 3.10 8.60 -3.57
CA LEU A 475 2.22 7.77 -2.76
C LEU A 475 2.47 7.99 -1.27
N ALA A 476 3.73 8.05 -0.84
CA ALA A 476 4.11 8.33 0.54
C ALA A 476 3.63 9.71 1.01
N ARG A 477 3.84 10.75 0.20
CA ARG A 477 3.41 12.12 0.50
C ARG A 477 1.89 12.22 0.62
N ARG A 478 1.16 11.58 -0.31
CA ARG A 478 -0.30 11.51 -0.24
C ARG A 478 -0.78 10.82 1.03
N HIS A 479 -0.17 9.69 1.41
CA HIS A 479 -0.50 8.96 2.65
C HIS A 479 -0.27 9.85 3.88
N MET A 480 0.90 10.47 4.01
CA MET A 480 1.24 11.33 5.14
C MET A 480 0.30 12.53 5.28
N ARG A 481 -0.07 13.19 4.17
CA ARG A 481 -1.05 14.29 4.19
C ARG A 481 -2.42 13.84 4.73
N THR A 482 -2.88 12.66 4.32
CA THR A 482 -4.14 12.12 4.86
C THR A 482 -4.04 11.87 6.37
N VAL A 483 -2.94 11.27 6.84
CA VAL A 483 -2.71 11.09 8.28
C VAL A 483 -2.66 12.42 9.03
N CYS A 484 -1.96 13.43 8.52
CA CYS A 484 -1.96 14.77 9.12
C CYS A 484 -3.36 15.38 9.18
N SER A 485 -4.16 15.25 8.12
CA SER A 485 -5.51 15.82 8.09
C SER A 485 -6.46 15.22 9.12
N VAL A 486 -6.29 13.92 9.42
CA VAL A 486 -7.01 13.22 10.50
C VAL A 486 -6.55 13.75 11.84
N TRP A 487 -5.24 13.84 12.06
CA TRP A 487 -4.67 14.29 13.33
C TRP A 487 -5.01 15.75 13.67
N GLN A 488 -5.08 16.61 12.65
CA GLN A 488 -5.46 18.01 12.82
C GLN A 488 -6.97 18.21 13.00
N ALA A 489 -7.74 17.13 13.22
CA ALA A 489 -9.18 17.12 13.41
C ALA A 489 -9.92 17.95 12.34
N SER A 490 -9.54 17.77 11.07
CA SER A 490 -10.29 18.39 9.97
C SER A 490 -11.73 17.86 9.99
N ASN A 491 -12.73 18.75 10.06
CA ASN A 491 -14.16 18.42 10.23
C ASN A 491 -14.80 17.62 9.08
N ASP A 492 -14.02 17.04 8.17
CA ASP A 492 -14.51 16.53 6.90
C ASP A 492 -13.81 15.22 6.47
N VAL A 493 -13.53 14.35 7.44
CA VAL A 493 -12.78 13.09 7.25
C VAL A 493 -13.76 11.90 7.30
N GLY A 494 -13.79 11.09 6.23
CA GLY A 494 -14.67 9.91 6.16
C GLY A 494 -14.22 8.77 7.08
N TYR A 495 -15.10 7.79 7.35
CA TYR A 495 -14.88 6.69 8.31
C TYR A 495 -13.60 5.86 8.09
N PHE A 496 -13.05 5.85 6.88
CA PHE A 496 -11.83 5.11 6.58
C PHE A 496 -10.56 5.83 7.04
N ALA A 497 -10.53 7.16 6.98
CA ALA A 497 -9.30 7.91 7.17
C ALA A 497 -8.73 7.85 8.61
N PRO A 498 -9.52 7.78 9.70
CA PRO A 498 -9.01 7.51 11.05
C PRO A 498 -8.15 6.25 11.15
N LEU A 499 -8.46 5.22 10.35
CA LEU A 499 -7.68 3.98 10.32
C LEU A 499 -6.23 4.20 9.87
N LEU A 500 -5.99 5.15 8.95
CA LEU A 500 -4.63 5.45 8.46
C LEU A 500 -3.74 6.07 9.56
N ALA A 501 -4.34 6.74 10.55
CA ALA A 501 -3.67 7.31 11.71
C ALA A 501 -3.64 6.37 12.93
N SER A 502 -4.27 5.19 12.81
CA SER A 502 -4.35 4.19 13.87
C SER A 502 -3.06 3.38 14.02
N ASN A 503 -2.95 2.66 15.14
CA ASN A 503 -1.80 1.80 15.45
C ASN A 503 -1.93 0.37 14.90
N GLY A 504 -2.98 0.08 14.13
CA GLY A 504 -3.20 -1.22 13.51
C GLY A 504 -2.08 -1.60 12.57
N MET A 505 -1.66 -2.85 12.62
CA MET A 505 -0.61 -3.43 11.78
C MET A 505 -0.84 -3.17 10.29
N MET A 506 -2.09 -3.28 9.82
CA MET A 506 -2.47 -3.01 8.44
C MET A 506 -2.15 -1.56 8.05
N PHE A 507 -2.30 -0.58 8.93
CA PHE A 507 -2.17 0.83 8.56
C PHE A 507 -0.81 1.40 8.93
N ARG A 508 -0.35 1.10 10.14
CA ARG A 508 0.91 1.57 10.71
C ARG A 508 2.12 1.19 9.88
N SER A 509 2.14 0.00 9.28
CA SER A 509 3.23 -0.42 8.40
C SER A 509 3.37 0.54 7.22
N GLU A 510 2.25 0.95 6.62
CA GLU A 510 2.25 1.88 5.49
C GLU A 510 2.68 3.28 5.93
N THR A 511 2.20 3.74 7.08
CA THR A 511 2.64 5.01 7.67
C THR A 511 4.16 5.03 7.90
N CYS A 512 4.73 3.96 8.46
CA CYS A 512 6.18 3.83 8.63
C CYS A 512 6.92 3.84 7.28
N HIS A 513 6.44 3.10 6.28
CA HIS A 513 7.03 3.11 4.95
C HIS A 513 6.98 4.49 4.30
N ALA A 514 5.88 5.22 4.44
CA ALA A 514 5.73 6.56 3.90
C ALA A 514 6.72 7.53 4.54
N ILE A 515 6.85 7.50 5.88
CA ILE A 515 7.84 8.30 6.62
C ILE A 515 9.25 8.01 6.11
N PHE A 516 9.64 6.73 6.04
CA PHE A 516 11.00 6.37 5.64
C PHE A 516 11.28 6.66 4.17
N THR A 517 10.28 6.55 3.29
CA THR A 517 10.43 6.90 1.87
C THR A 517 10.72 8.39 1.71
N ILE A 518 9.95 9.26 2.37
CA ILE A 518 10.21 10.71 2.32
C ILE A 518 11.50 11.07 3.06
N ALA A 519 11.80 10.43 4.19
CA ALA A 519 13.06 10.62 4.91
C ALA A 519 14.25 10.29 4.01
N HIS A 520 14.19 9.17 3.28
CA HIS A 520 15.26 8.76 2.38
C HIS A 520 15.42 9.76 1.23
N GLU A 521 14.30 10.19 0.64
CA GLU A 521 14.30 11.20 -0.43
C GLU A 521 14.94 12.53 0.01
N LEU A 522 14.65 12.96 1.24
CA LEU A 522 15.22 14.18 1.82
C LEU A 522 16.68 14.00 2.27
N TYR A 523 17.09 12.81 2.68
CA TYR A 523 18.46 12.55 3.09
C TYR A 523 19.41 12.44 1.90
N ARG A 524 18.94 11.87 0.80
CA ARG A 524 19.75 11.64 -0.40
C ARG A 524 20.12 12.95 -1.09
N GLU A 525 21.28 12.95 -1.74
CA GLU A 525 21.74 14.09 -2.54
C GLU A 525 20.77 14.42 -3.68
N ALA A 526 20.60 15.72 -3.91
CA ALA A 526 19.72 16.23 -4.95
C ALA A 526 20.29 15.92 -6.33
N GLU A 527 19.44 15.36 -7.18
CA GLU A 527 19.79 14.97 -8.54
C GLU A 527 18.92 15.76 -9.50
N GLU A 528 19.52 16.34 -10.55
CA GLU A 528 18.84 17.31 -11.42
C GLU A 528 17.59 16.72 -12.07
N ILE A 529 17.70 15.52 -12.64
CA ILE A 529 16.58 14.81 -13.31
C ILE A 529 15.45 14.55 -12.31
N GLN A 530 15.76 14.05 -11.12
CA GLN A 530 14.71 13.81 -10.13
C GLN A 530 14.07 15.12 -9.65
N THR A 531 14.86 16.17 -9.48
CA THR A 531 14.34 17.48 -9.07
C THR A 531 13.29 17.98 -10.05
N VAL A 532 13.53 17.78 -11.35
CA VAL A 532 12.54 18.05 -12.40
C VAL A 532 11.31 17.15 -12.27
N LEU A 533 11.49 15.84 -12.08
CA LEU A 533 10.36 14.90 -11.95
C LEU A 533 9.49 15.15 -10.71
N LEU A 534 10.09 15.63 -9.61
CA LEU A 534 9.38 15.97 -8.37
C LEU A 534 8.80 17.40 -8.37
N SER A 535 9.17 18.25 -9.33
CA SER A 535 8.74 19.65 -9.39
C SER A 535 7.22 19.83 -9.44
N VAL A 536 6.51 18.87 -10.03
CA VAL A 536 5.03 18.82 -10.12
C VAL A 536 4.38 18.69 -8.73
N GLU A 537 5.15 18.31 -7.72
CA GLU A 537 4.72 18.12 -6.34
C GLU A 537 5.40 19.11 -5.38
N ASP A 538 5.62 20.35 -5.80
CA ASP A 538 6.35 21.38 -5.02
C ASP A 538 7.80 20.95 -4.66
N GLY A 539 8.31 19.91 -5.33
CA GLY A 539 9.66 19.37 -5.17
C GLY A 539 10.02 19.03 -3.72
N ARG A 540 11.29 19.24 -3.39
CA ARG A 540 11.83 18.99 -2.04
C ARG A 540 11.18 19.89 -0.97
N SER A 541 10.80 21.11 -1.31
CA SER A 541 10.13 22.04 -0.39
C SER A 541 8.79 21.48 0.10
N GLY A 542 8.00 20.93 -0.82
CA GLY A 542 6.75 20.27 -0.51
C GLY A 542 6.87 19.04 0.38
N LEU A 543 7.98 18.30 0.24
CA LEU A 543 8.31 17.17 1.11
C LEU A 543 8.68 17.64 2.52
N ILE A 544 9.50 18.69 2.64
CA ILE A 544 9.88 19.30 3.92
C ILE A 544 8.63 19.81 4.65
N GLU A 545 7.71 20.47 3.95
CA GLU A 545 6.45 20.95 4.54
C GLU A 545 5.59 19.79 5.04
N THR A 546 5.49 18.71 4.25
CA THR A 546 4.76 17.49 4.66
C THR A 546 5.39 16.88 5.92
N PHE A 547 6.72 16.84 5.99
CA PHE A 547 7.47 16.39 7.16
C PHE A 547 7.20 17.26 8.40
N LYS A 548 7.24 18.58 8.25
CA LYS A 548 6.94 19.54 9.32
C LYS A 548 5.55 19.33 9.90
N ALA A 549 4.53 19.20 9.04
CA ALA A 549 3.16 18.93 9.48
C ALA A 549 3.05 17.63 10.27
N PHE A 550 3.87 16.64 9.94
CA PHE A 550 3.84 15.32 10.55
C PHE A 550 4.64 15.22 11.86
N PHE A 551 5.58 16.11 12.13
CA PHE A 551 6.34 16.10 13.39
C PHE A 551 5.46 16.24 14.63
N GLY A 552 4.50 17.17 14.61
CA GLY A 552 3.57 17.34 15.74
C GLY A 552 2.73 16.07 16.02
N PHE A 553 2.35 15.35 14.95
CA PHE A 553 1.71 14.04 15.07
C PHE A 553 2.66 13.00 15.69
N LEU A 554 3.91 12.91 15.21
CA LEU A 554 4.89 11.95 15.71
C LEU A 554 5.29 12.18 17.16
N GLU A 555 5.52 13.44 17.57
CA GLU A 555 5.84 13.79 18.95
C GLU A 555 4.75 13.33 19.91
N ALA A 556 3.48 13.59 19.57
CA ALA A 556 2.34 13.16 20.37
C ALA A 556 2.19 11.63 20.44
N LYS A 557 2.49 10.91 19.36
CA LYS A 557 2.39 9.44 19.27
C LYS A 557 3.57 8.73 19.94
N VAL A 558 4.78 9.24 19.79
CA VAL A 558 5.99 8.62 20.37
C VAL A 558 5.97 8.77 21.89
N ALA A 559 5.51 9.91 22.42
CA ALA A 559 5.32 10.13 23.85
C ALA A 559 4.32 9.14 24.50
N LYS A 560 3.43 8.55 23.69
CA LYS A 560 2.46 7.52 24.11
C LYS A 560 2.88 6.09 23.78
N HIS A 561 4.11 5.88 23.29
CA HIS A 561 4.62 4.59 22.79
C HIS A 561 3.73 3.94 21.71
N GLU A 562 3.04 4.75 20.90
CA GLU A 562 2.10 4.27 19.87
C GLU A 562 2.80 3.97 18.53
N VAL A 563 3.88 4.68 18.24
CA VAL A 563 4.72 4.48 17.04
C VAL A 563 6.13 4.06 17.46
N PRO A 564 6.86 3.29 16.62
CA PRO A 564 8.21 2.88 16.98
C PRO A 564 9.09 4.12 17.08
N GLU A 565 10.00 4.19 18.05
CA GLU A 565 10.90 5.35 18.24
C GLU A 565 11.63 5.75 16.94
N LYS A 566 12.06 4.76 16.15
CA LYS A 566 12.72 4.99 14.86
C LYS A 566 11.86 5.77 13.85
N ALA A 567 10.54 5.66 13.93
CA ALA A 567 9.61 6.42 13.10
C ALA A 567 9.60 7.92 13.47
N PHE A 568 10.13 8.29 14.64
CA PHE A 568 10.37 9.67 15.06
C PHE A 568 11.85 10.08 14.90
N LEU A 569 12.79 9.27 15.38
CA LEU A 569 14.22 9.61 15.35
C LEU A 569 14.75 9.79 13.92
N ILE A 570 14.39 8.90 12.99
CA ILE A 570 14.87 8.99 11.60
C ILE A 570 14.44 10.32 10.96
N PRO A 571 13.13 10.67 10.90
CA PRO A 571 12.75 11.94 10.30
C PRO A 571 13.35 13.14 11.05
N ALA A 572 13.44 13.11 12.39
CA ALA A 572 14.04 14.18 13.18
C ALA A 572 15.51 14.43 12.78
N MET A 573 16.31 13.37 12.69
CA MET A 573 17.71 13.47 12.30
C MET A 573 17.90 13.84 10.83
N VAL A 574 17.04 13.37 9.93
CA VAL A 574 17.05 13.78 8.51
C VAL A 574 16.70 15.27 8.37
N TYR A 575 15.73 15.76 9.15
CA TYR A 575 15.38 17.17 9.17
C TYR A 575 16.52 18.03 9.72
N ALA A 576 17.16 17.60 10.83
CA ALA A 576 18.34 18.26 11.38
C ALA A 576 19.49 18.29 10.36
N HIS A 577 19.77 17.16 9.71
CA HIS A 577 20.78 17.06 8.65
C HIS A 577 20.56 18.10 7.55
N ASN A 578 19.35 18.17 6.98
CA ASN A 578 19.02 19.12 5.91
C ASN A 578 19.16 20.59 6.35
N ARG A 579 18.89 20.92 7.62
CA ARG A 579 19.04 22.27 8.16
C ARG A 579 20.51 22.64 8.42
N ILE A 580 21.28 21.71 8.98
CA ILE A 580 22.66 21.95 9.41
C ILE A 580 23.61 21.90 8.21
N SER A 581 23.41 20.98 7.25
CA SER A 581 24.24 20.87 6.05
C SER A 581 24.13 22.09 5.13
N ALA A 582 23.07 22.88 5.26
CA ALA A 582 22.90 24.15 4.56
C ALA A 582 23.83 25.27 5.08
N THR A 583 24.36 25.14 6.29
CA THR A 583 25.18 26.15 6.96
C THR A 583 26.60 25.67 7.28
N HIS A 584 26.77 24.38 7.54
CA HIS A 584 28.05 23.76 7.85
C HIS A 584 28.33 22.60 6.88
N PRO A 585 29.57 22.47 6.36
CA PRO A 585 29.94 21.31 5.55
C PRO A 585 29.70 20.00 6.31
N VAL A 586 29.14 19.00 5.62
CA VAL A 586 28.91 17.67 6.18
C VAL A 586 30.23 17.09 6.70
N ASN A 587 30.20 16.50 7.89
CA ASN A 587 31.37 15.97 8.61
C ASN A 587 32.38 17.00 9.16
N SER A 588 32.09 18.31 9.06
CA SER A 588 32.87 19.31 9.81
C SER A 588 32.67 19.18 11.32
N GLY A 589 33.63 19.66 12.13
CA GLY A 589 33.49 19.64 13.59
C GLY A 589 32.24 20.39 14.10
N GLU A 590 31.85 21.46 13.42
CA GLU A 590 30.63 22.23 13.71
C GLU A 590 29.37 21.45 13.33
N TYR A 591 29.34 20.82 12.15
CA TYR A 591 28.26 19.93 11.74
C TYR A 591 28.06 18.79 12.74
N CYS A 592 29.14 18.11 13.13
CA CYS A 592 29.09 16.99 14.08
C CYS A 592 28.54 17.43 15.45
N ARG A 593 28.95 18.61 15.93
CA ARG A 593 28.47 19.17 17.20
C ARG A 593 26.97 19.50 17.13
N ALA A 594 26.54 20.22 16.09
CA ALA A 594 25.14 20.58 15.91
C ALA A 594 24.23 19.37 15.70
N MET A 595 24.71 18.34 14.99
CA MET A 595 23.99 17.07 14.84
C MET A 595 23.88 16.30 16.16
N ALA A 596 24.93 16.28 16.98
CA ALA A 596 24.90 15.67 18.31
C ALA A 596 23.92 16.40 19.25
N GLU A 597 23.87 17.73 19.21
CA GLU A 597 22.88 18.52 19.95
C GLU A 597 21.44 18.19 19.52
N ALA A 598 21.19 18.13 18.22
CA ALA A 598 19.89 17.72 17.68
C ALA A 598 19.52 16.28 18.05
N GLY A 599 20.50 15.36 18.04
CA GLY A 599 20.31 13.98 18.49
C GLY A 599 19.95 13.88 19.97
N ALA A 600 20.63 14.66 20.83
CA ALA A 600 20.31 14.74 22.24
C ALA A 600 18.91 15.35 22.50
N GLU A 601 18.47 16.32 21.68
CA GLU A 601 17.11 16.86 21.76
C GLU A 601 16.06 15.82 21.35
N ALA A 602 16.27 15.11 20.24
CA ALA A 602 15.37 14.06 19.78
C ALA A 602 15.29 12.90 20.78
N ALA A 603 16.40 12.53 21.43
CA ALA A 603 16.44 11.47 22.45
C ALA A 603 15.57 11.78 23.68
N LYS A 604 15.36 13.06 24.03
CA LYS A 604 14.50 13.45 25.16
C LYS A 604 13.03 13.06 24.95
N PHE A 605 12.56 13.07 23.70
CA PHE A 605 11.16 12.73 23.38
C PHE A 605 10.84 11.23 23.51
N ILE A 606 11.87 10.38 23.51
CA ILE A 606 11.72 8.92 23.64
C ILE A 606 12.03 8.42 25.06
N GLY A 607 12.21 9.33 26.03
CA GLY A 607 12.52 8.94 27.41
C GLY A 607 13.92 8.32 27.61
N CYS A 608 14.81 8.44 26.62
CA CYS A 608 16.22 8.10 26.76
C CYS A 608 16.97 9.28 27.41
N ALA A 609 16.84 9.44 28.73
CA ALA A 609 17.66 10.33 29.54
C ALA A 609 18.18 9.62 30.79
#